data_AF-A0A956H4Y7-F1
#
_entry.id   AF-A0A956H4Y7-F1
#
_cell.length_a   1.000
_cell.length_b   1.000
_cell.length_c   1.000
_cell.angle_alpha   90.00
_cell.angle_beta   90.00
_cell.angle_gamma   90.00
#
_symmetry.space_group_name_H-M   'P 1'
#
loop_
_entity.id
_entity.type
_entity.pdbx_description
1 polymer ?
#
loop_
_entity_poly.entity_id
_entity_poly.type
_entity_poly.pdbx_seq_one_letter_code
_entity_poly.pdbx_strand_id
1 'polypeptide(L)'
;MSTIEARRLRLPILLSMLSILGTTQLACAGTGKNSASQADPCADFDIQVEKVWSASIRGQVMQHGGEIEVEKRESVVNKMDRISEDWVMMRTSVCKDHFVRGVIDQPTYAARVRCFDDRLERQRTLSETLQAGGDGTSLDAIAGSLDELLAQPASCE
;
A
#
# COMPACT_ATOMS: atom_id res chain seq x y z
N MET A 1 20.62 -62.35 21.81
CA MET A 1 19.23 -62.87 21.80
C MET A 1 18.39 -62.00 20.89
N SER A 2 17.87 -62.63 19.84
CA SER A 2 16.64 -62.32 19.07
C SER A 2 16.30 -60.89 18.64
N THR A 3 16.61 -60.63 17.37
CA THR A 3 15.82 -60.07 16.24
C THR A 3 14.32 -59.73 16.40
N ILE A 4 13.81 -58.95 15.41
CA ILE A 4 12.42 -58.82 14.86
C ILE A 4 11.64 -57.59 15.40
N GLU A 5 10.96 -56.70 14.66
CA GLU A 5 10.51 -56.61 13.26
C GLU A 5 10.23 -55.15 12.86
N ALA A 6 10.46 -54.82 11.60
CA ALA A 6 9.91 -53.65 10.94
C ALA A 6 8.45 -53.90 10.53
N ARG A 7 7.56 -52.89 10.63
CA ARG A 7 6.31 -52.88 9.86
C ARG A 7 6.16 -51.58 9.07
N ARG A 8 6.62 -51.68 7.82
CA ARG A 8 6.14 -50.87 6.71
C ARG A 8 4.68 -51.25 6.46
N LEU A 9 3.78 -50.29 6.49
CA LEU A 9 2.47 -50.44 5.86
C LEU A 9 2.47 -49.66 4.55
N ARG A 10 2.36 -50.44 3.48
CA ARG A 10 2.19 -50.04 2.09
C ARG A 10 0.69 -50.07 1.74
N LEU A 11 0.36 -49.38 0.64
CA LEU A 11 -0.77 -49.53 -0.29
C LEU A 11 -2.09 -48.80 0.04
N PRO A 12 -2.94 -48.48 -0.97
CA PRO A 12 -2.79 -48.70 -2.42
C PRO A 12 -3.06 -47.49 -3.34
N ILE A 13 -2.40 -47.57 -4.50
CA ILE A 13 -2.75 -46.94 -5.78
C ILE A 13 -4.10 -47.53 -6.23
N LEU A 14 -5.06 -46.67 -6.58
CA LEU A 14 -6.26 -47.06 -7.33
C LEU A 14 -6.45 -46.12 -8.53
N LEU A 15 -5.95 -46.59 -9.67
CA LEU A 15 -6.45 -46.25 -10.99
C LEU A 15 -7.88 -46.78 -11.16
N SER A 16 -8.79 -45.98 -11.72
CA SER A 16 -9.90 -46.44 -12.56
C SER A 16 -10.47 -45.25 -13.34
N MET A 17 -10.19 -45.22 -14.65
CA MET A 17 -11.16 -45.46 -15.74
C MET A 17 -12.16 -44.30 -15.91
N LEU A 18 -11.96 -43.40 -16.87
CA LEU A 18 -12.29 -43.55 -18.30
C LEU A 18 -13.80 -43.75 -18.54
N SER A 19 -14.52 -42.63 -18.64
CA SER A 19 -15.82 -42.55 -19.32
C SER A 19 -15.73 -41.46 -20.39
N ILE A 20 -15.54 -41.91 -21.62
CA ILE A 20 -15.74 -41.12 -22.84
C ILE A 20 -17.17 -41.41 -23.30
N LEU A 21 -17.93 -40.38 -23.64
CA LEU A 21 -18.80 -40.22 -24.81
C LEU A 21 -19.96 -39.26 -24.50
N GLY A 22 -20.10 -38.21 -25.32
CA GLY A 22 -21.24 -37.30 -25.28
C GLY A 22 -21.03 -36.05 -26.14
N THR A 23 -20.99 -36.23 -27.46
CA THR A 23 -20.98 -35.18 -28.48
C THR A 23 -22.28 -34.37 -28.48
N THR A 24 -22.22 -33.03 -28.55
CA THR A 24 -22.89 -32.19 -29.57
C THR A 24 -22.68 -30.69 -29.29
N GLN A 25 -22.06 -30.02 -30.27
CA GLN A 25 -22.35 -28.66 -30.75
C GLN A 25 -22.61 -27.54 -29.72
N LEU A 26 -21.70 -26.56 -29.65
CA LEU A 26 -22.00 -25.18 -30.06
C LEU A 26 -20.69 -24.41 -30.19
N ALA A 27 -20.34 -24.08 -31.42
CA ALA A 27 -19.29 -23.13 -31.73
C ALA A 27 -19.74 -21.74 -31.28
N CYS A 28 -19.38 -21.37 -30.05
CA CYS A 28 -19.27 -19.97 -29.68
C CYS A 28 -17.84 -19.56 -30.03
N ALA A 29 -17.66 -19.09 -31.26
CA ALA A 29 -16.57 -18.17 -31.60
C ALA A 29 -16.78 -16.88 -30.79
N GLY A 30 -16.50 -16.96 -29.50
CA GLY A 30 -16.23 -15.80 -28.70
C GLY A 30 -14.87 -15.31 -29.14
N THR A 31 -14.85 -14.34 -30.05
CA THR A 31 -13.75 -13.38 -30.13
C THR A 31 -13.72 -12.66 -28.80
N GLY A 32 -13.19 -13.33 -27.77
CA GLY A 32 -12.67 -12.70 -26.59
C GLY A 32 -11.57 -11.81 -27.12
N LYS A 33 -11.90 -10.54 -27.36
CA LYS A 33 -10.91 -9.48 -27.34
C LYS A 33 -10.14 -9.75 -26.06
N ASN A 34 -8.93 -10.29 -26.20
CA ASN A 34 -7.87 -10.09 -25.23
C ASN A 34 -7.66 -8.57 -25.24
N SER A 35 -8.57 -7.84 -24.61
CA SER A 35 -8.25 -6.60 -23.95
C SER A 35 -7.20 -7.05 -22.95
N ALA A 36 -5.94 -7.00 -23.36
CA ALA A 36 -4.85 -6.87 -22.41
C ALA A 36 -5.36 -5.79 -21.45
N SER A 37 -5.68 -6.21 -20.22
CA SER A 37 -6.11 -5.30 -19.18
C SER A 37 -5.00 -4.26 -19.10
N GLN A 38 -5.24 -3.12 -19.73
CA GLN A 38 -4.31 -2.02 -19.69
C GLN A 38 -4.34 -1.60 -18.23
N ALA A 39 -3.23 -1.86 -17.53
CA ALA A 39 -3.12 -1.59 -16.10
C ALA A 39 -3.61 -0.16 -15.82
N ASP A 40 -4.45 0.01 -14.80
CA ASP A 40 -4.97 1.32 -14.44
C ASP A 40 -3.79 2.24 -14.09
N PRO A 41 -3.54 3.31 -14.87
CA PRO A 41 -2.40 4.20 -14.65
C PRO A 41 -2.51 4.97 -13.33
N CYS A 42 -3.66 4.92 -12.67
CA CYS A 42 -3.97 5.60 -11.41
C CYS A 42 -4.15 4.65 -10.21
N ALA A 43 -3.74 3.39 -10.35
CA ALA A 43 -3.70 2.43 -9.25
C ALA A 43 -2.42 2.57 -8.41
N ASP A 44 -2.41 1.90 -7.25
CA ASP A 44 -1.21 1.60 -6.45
C ASP A 44 -0.50 2.80 -5.79
N PHE A 45 -1.17 3.95 -5.64
CA PHE A 45 -0.62 5.07 -4.87
C PHE A 45 -0.47 4.74 -3.37
N ASP A 46 -1.31 3.86 -2.83
CA ASP A 46 -1.20 3.30 -1.49
C ASP A 46 0.12 2.53 -1.28
N ILE A 47 0.64 1.86 -2.31
CA ILE A 47 1.94 1.17 -2.24
C ILE A 47 3.09 2.17 -2.04
N GLN A 48 2.97 3.39 -2.58
CA GLN A 48 3.99 4.43 -2.37
C GLN A 48 3.96 4.95 -0.93
N VAL A 49 2.76 5.15 -0.38
CA VAL A 49 2.59 5.49 1.03
C VAL A 49 3.14 4.39 1.93
N GLU A 50 2.85 3.11 1.66
CA GLU A 50 3.32 2.00 2.49
C GLU A 50 4.86 1.88 2.53
N LYS A 51 5.59 2.39 1.53
CA LYS A 51 7.06 2.46 1.60
C LYS A 51 7.56 3.51 2.60
N VAL A 52 6.76 4.55 2.83
CA VAL A 52 7.10 5.71 3.65
C VAL A 52 6.54 5.60 5.07
N TRP A 53 5.32 5.08 5.19
CA TRP A 53 4.56 5.00 6.43
C TRP A 53 3.82 3.66 6.52
N SER A 54 4.59 2.58 6.71
CA SER A 54 4.06 1.21 6.81
C SER A 54 3.45 0.89 8.17
N ALA A 55 2.67 -0.18 8.23
CA ALA A 55 2.23 -0.79 9.49
C ALA A 55 3.40 -1.13 10.45
N SER A 56 4.56 -1.52 9.91
CA SER A 56 5.77 -1.77 10.71
C SER A 56 6.28 -0.49 11.36
N ILE A 57 6.33 0.62 10.61
CA ILE A 57 6.78 1.92 11.12
C ILE A 57 5.82 2.40 12.21
N ARG A 58 4.51 2.33 11.98
CA ARG A 58 3.48 2.65 12.99
C ARG A 58 3.70 1.86 14.28
N GLY A 59 3.94 0.55 14.17
CA GLY A 59 4.22 -0.32 15.30
C GLY A 59 5.48 0.07 16.07
N GLN A 60 6.57 0.41 15.37
CA GLN A 60 7.81 0.87 15.99
C GLN A 60 7.62 2.18 16.74
N VAL A 61 6.94 3.16 16.12
CA VAL A 61 6.62 4.44 16.77
C VAL A 61 5.88 4.17 18.07
N MET A 62 4.81 3.38 18.05
CA MET A 62 4.01 3.09 19.25
C MET A 62 4.78 2.41 20.39
N GLN A 63 5.85 1.68 20.06
CA GLN A 63 6.71 0.98 21.02
C GLN A 63 7.84 1.85 21.60
N HIS A 64 8.11 3.03 21.03
CA HIS A 64 9.14 3.94 21.53
C HIS A 64 8.64 4.81 22.70
N GLY A 65 9.46 4.98 23.75
CA GLY A 65 9.17 5.87 24.88
C GLY A 65 8.42 5.23 26.06
N GLY A 66 8.15 6.05 27.10
CA GLY A 66 7.42 5.64 28.30
C GLY A 66 5.89 5.74 28.18
N GLU A 67 5.17 5.36 29.23
CA GLU A 67 3.70 5.29 29.31
C GLU A 67 3.02 6.66 29.13
N ILE A 68 3.64 7.75 29.63
CA ILE A 68 3.12 9.14 29.52
C ILE A 68 3.14 9.68 28.08
N GLU A 69 3.87 9.03 27.18
CA GLU A 69 4.01 9.48 25.79
C GLU A 69 3.04 8.75 24.84
N VAL A 70 2.20 7.82 25.33
CA VAL A 70 1.31 7.00 24.47
C VAL A 70 0.32 7.88 23.69
N GLU A 71 -0.39 8.79 24.35
CA GLU A 71 -1.39 9.64 23.71
C GLU A 71 -0.76 10.56 22.65
N LYS A 72 0.47 11.03 22.91
CA LYS A 72 1.23 11.84 21.95
C LYS A 72 1.62 11.03 20.72
N ARG A 73 2.04 9.78 20.91
CA ARG A 73 2.35 8.86 19.81
C ARG A 73 1.12 8.52 18.99
N GLU A 74 0.00 8.24 19.63
CA GLU A 74 -1.28 8.02 18.93
C GLU A 74 -1.67 9.25 18.10
N SER A 75 -1.54 10.45 18.68
CA SER A 75 -1.77 11.69 17.95
C SER A 75 -0.87 11.83 16.72
N VAL A 76 0.42 11.56 16.85
CA VAL A 76 1.38 11.56 15.73
C VAL A 76 1.00 10.53 14.66
N VAL A 77 0.69 9.29 15.06
CA VAL A 77 0.30 8.22 14.15
C VAL A 77 -0.96 8.59 13.39
N ASN A 78 -1.99 9.08 14.08
CA ASN A 78 -3.26 9.50 13.47
C ASN A 78 -3.05 10.66 12.48
N LYS A 79 -2.17 11.62 12.79
CA LYS A 79 -1.84 12.71 11.86
C LYS A 79 -1.14 12.18 10.60
N MET A 80 -0.18 11.27 10.75
CA MET A 80 0.52 10.63 9.64
C MET A 80 -0.43 9.81 8.75
N ASP A 81 -1.36 9.08 9.36
CA ASP A 81 -2.39 8.32 8.64
C ASP A 81 -3.29 9.25 7.82
N ARG A 82 -3.76 10.34 8.43
CA ARG A 82 -4.58 11.34 7.72
C ARG A 82 -3.84 11.96 6.54
N ILE A 83 -2.58 12.36 6.72
CA ILE A 83 -1.76 12.94 5.63
C ILE A 83 -1.62 11.93 4.48
N SER A 84 -1.42 10.65 4.83
CA SER A 84 -1.29 9.57 3.85
C SER A 84 -2.58 9.35 3.05
N GLU A 85 -3.72 9.33 3.73
CA GLU A 85 -5.04 9.17 3.11
C GLU A 85 -5.35 10.34 2.16
N ASP A 86 -5.13 11.57 2.63
CA ASP A 86 -5.32 12.78 1.83
C ASP A 86 -4.39 12.75 0.60
N TRP A 87 -3.13 12.34 0.76
CA TRP A 87 -2.18 12.22 -0.34
C TRP A 87 -2.66 11.21 -1.41
N VAL A 88 -3.05 10.00 -1.01
CA VAL A 88 -3.54 8.96 -1.94
C VAL A 88 -4.78 9.45 -2.67
N MET A 89 -5.74 10.05 -1.95
CA MET A 89 -6.97 10.56 -2.54
C MET A 89 -6.67 11.63 -3.59
N MET A 90 -5.84 12.62 -3.25
CA MET A 90 -5.55 13.75 -4.12
C MET A 90 -4.66 13.36 -5.29
N ARG A 91 -3.67 12.49 -5.08
CA ARG A 91 -2.82 11.95 -6.15
C ARG A 91 -3.63 11.13 -7.16
N THR A 92 -4.58 10.33 -6.66
CA THR A 92 -5.54 9.58 -7.48
C THR A 92 -6.43 10.54 -8.28
N SER A 93 -6.95 11.59 -7.66
CA SER A 93 -7.79 12.56 -8.36
C SER A 93 -7.04 13.22 -9.51
N VAL A 94 -5.84 13.75 -9.26
CA VAL A 94 -5.02 14.40 -10.29
C VAL A 94 -4.61 13.44 -11.40
N CYS A 95 -4.34 12.17 -11.07
CA CYS A 95 -4.10 11.15 -12.08
C CYS A 95 -5.33 10.94 -12.97
N LYS A 96 -6.52 10.79 -12.37
CA LYS A 96 -7.77 10.63 -13.10
C LYS A 96 -8.14 11.87 -13.90
N ASP A 97 -7.84 13.07 -13.40
CA ASP A 97 -8.06 14.33 -14.11
C ASP A 97 -7.27 14.38 -15.42
N HIS A 98 -6.07 13.82 -15.46
CA HIS A 98 -5.26 13.74 -16.67
C HIS A 98 -5.62 12.53 -17.56
N PHE A 99 -5.52 11.30 -17.02
CA PHE A 99 -5.60 10.08 -17.84
C PHE A 99 -7.02 9.61 -18.15
N VAL A 100 -8.02 9.98 -17.33
CA VAL A 100 -9.40 9.49 -17.45
C VAL A 100 -10.36 10.59 -17.91
N ARG A 101 -10.28 11.77 -17.29
CA ARG A 101 -11.21 12.88 -17.52
C ARG A 101 -10.72 13.87 -18.58
N GLY A 102 -9.40 13.95 -18.80
CA GLY A 102 -8.80 14.88 -19.77
C GLY A 102 -9.03 16.35 -19.44
N VAL A 103 -9.17 16.69 -18.15
CA VAL A 103 -9.48 18.07 -17.70
C VAL A 103 -8.23 18.90 -17.40
N ILE A 104 -7.05 18.26 -17.29
CA ILE A 104 -5.76 18.94 -17.14
C ILE A 104 -4.75 18.45 -18.18
N ASP A 105 -3.94 19.39 -18.69
CA ASP A 105 -2.89 19.09 -19.64
C ASP A 105 -1.65 18.47 -18.98
N GLN A 106 -0.72 17.96 -19.80
CA GLN A 106 0.49 17.29 -19.32
C GLN A 106 1.39 18.20 -18.46
N PRO A 107 1.63 19.49 -18.81
CA PRO A 107 2.38 20.41 -17.94
C PRO A 107 1.72 20.60 -16.57
N THR A 108 0.40 20.77 -16.52
CA THR A 108 -0.34 20.93 -15.26
C THR A 108 -0.28 19.66 -14.43
N TYR A 109 -0.50 18.49 -15.05
CA TYR A 109 -0.35 17.20 -14.38
C TYR A 109 1.05 17.07 -13.75
N ALA A 110 2.11 17.28 -14.53
CA ALA A 110 3.50 17.16 -14.06
C ALA A 110 3.84 18.13 -12.92
N ALA A 111 3.31 19.36 -12.95
CA ALA A 111 3.47 20.31 -11.85
C ALA A 111 2.78 19.82 -10.57
N ARG A 112 1.53 19.36 -10.67
CA ARG A 112 0.78 18.81 -9.52
C ARG A 112 1.46 17.56 -8.96
N VAL A 113 1.96 16.66 -9.81
CA VAL A 113 2.74 15.48 -9.42
C VAL A 113 3.95 15.87 -8.57
N ARG A 114 4.79 16.80 -9.03
CA ARG A 114 5.98 17.23 -8.29
C ARG A 114 5.64 17.75 -6.89
N CYS A 115 4.57 18.53 -6.77
CA CYS A 115 4.11 19.00 -5.47
C CYS A 115 3.70 17.85 -4.53
N PHE A 116 3.02 16.81 -5.03
CA PHE A 116 2.71 15.63 -4.23
C PHE A 116 3.96 14.85 -3.85
N ASP A 117 4.92 14.71 -4.76
CA ASP A 117 6.19 14.01 -4.49
C ASP A 117 6.97 14.75 -3.38
N ASP A 118 7.03 16.08 -3.43
CA ASP A 118 7.65 16.91 -2.38
C ASP A 118 6.96 16.74 -1.01
N ARG A 119 5.64 16.55 -0.99
CA ARG A 119 4.90 16.29 0.26
C ARG A 119 5.15 14.91 0.81
N LEU A 120 5.17 13.88 -0.04
CA LEU A 120 5.48 12.52 0.38
C LEU A 120 6.92 12.43 0.93
N GLU A 121 7.84 13.19 0.35
CA GLU A 121 9.22 13.30 0.80
C GLU A 121 9.34 13.95 2.19
N ARG A 122 8.56 15.00 2.48
CA ARG A 122 8.46 15.56 3.84
C ARG A 122 7.92 14.53 4.83
N GLN A 123 6.90 13.77 4.44
CA GLN A 123 6.36 12.68 5.26
C GLN A 123 7.41 11.59 5.52
N ARG A 124 8.24 11.25 4.52
CA ARG A 124 9.37 10.32 4.67
C ARG A 124 10.38 10.81 5.71
N THR A 125 10.77 12.07 5.62
CA THR A 125 11.70 12.67 6.59
C THR A 125 11.16 12.60 8.03
N LEU A 126 9.87 12.87 8.23
CA LEU A 126 9.22 12.75 9.54
C LEU A 126 9.16 11.29 10.03
N SER A 127 8.85 10.35 9.13
CA SER A 127 8.81 8.92 9.44
C SER A 127 10.18 8.38 9.84
N GLU A 128 11.25 8.85 9.18
CA GLU A 128 12.63 8.48 9.50
C GLU A 128 13.05 9.07 10.85
N THR A 129 12.68 10.32 11.13
CA THR A 129 12.93 10.96 12.43
C THR A 129 12.22 10.20 13.57
N LEU A 130 10.98 9.75 13.34
CA LEU A 130 10.21 8.97 14.29
C LEU A 130 10.84 7.59 14.57
N GLN A 131 11.37 6.92 13.54
CA GLN A 131 12.05 5.63 13.68
C GLN A 131 13.42 5.75 14.36
N ALA A 132 14.10 6.89 14.24
CA ALA A 132 15.39 7.10 14.88
C ALA A 132 15.29 7.12 16.42
N GLY A 133 14.11 7.43 16.98
CA GLY A 133 13.71 7.07 18.35
C GLY A 133 14.56 7.59 19.52
N GLY A 134 15.62 8.39 19.31
CA GLY A 134 16.61 8.64 20.38
C GLY A 134 17.43 9.94 20.36
N ASP A 135 17.38 10.76 19.31
CA ASP A 135 18.41 11.81 19.11
C ASP A 135 17.94 13.24 19.45
N GLY A 136 17.12 13.39 20.50
CA GLY A 136 16.79 14.70 21.09
C GLY A 136 15.71 15.51 20.36
N THR A 137 15.14 15.01 19.26
CA THR A 137 13.90 15.57 18.69
C THR A 137 12.71 15.10 19.52
N SER A 138 12.03 16.04 20.20
CA SER A 138 10.84 15.70 20.98
C SER A 138 9.67 15.35 20.06
N LEU A 139 8.78 14.46 20.53
CA LEU A 139 7.51 14.18 19.84
C LEU A 139 6.69 15.46 19.65
N ASP A 140 6.85 16.46 20.52
CA ASP A 140 6.20 17.77 20.39
C ASP A 140 6.70 18.54 19.15
N ALA A 141 8.00 18.47 18.83
CA ALA A 141 8.54 19.10 17.63
C ALA A 141 8.01 18.42 16.36
N ILE A 142 7.95 17.08 16.36
CA ILE A 142 7.39 16.30 15.25
C ILE A 142 5.90 16.60 15.08
N ALA A 143 5.15 16.64 16.19
CA ALA A 143 3.74 16.99 16.18
C ALA A 143 3.49 18.39 15.59
N GLY A 144 4.36 19.36 15.91
CA GLY A 144 4.32 20.70 15.32
C GLY A 144 4.55 20.69 13.81
N SER A 145 5.56 19.96 13.32
CA SER A 145 5.78 19.81 11.87
C SER A 145 4.62 19.12 11.15
N LEU A 146 3.95 18.17 11.81
CA LEU A 146 2.74 17.55 11.28
C LEU A 146 1.56 18.51 11.23
N ASP A 147 1.41 19.38 12.24
CA ASP A 147 0.38 20.42 12.24
C ASP A 147 0.60 21.43 11.11
N GLU A 148 1.86 21.83 10.86
CA GLU A 148 2.20 22.66 9.70
C GLU A 148 1.88 22.00 8.37
N LEU A 149 2.10 20.68 8.25
CA LEU A 149 1.81 19.92 7.03
C LEU A 149 0.30 19.71 6.82
N LEU A 150 -0.46 19.55 7.89
CA LEU A 150 -1.93 19.47 7.88
C LEU A 150 -2.61 20.83 7.65
N ALA A 151 -1.98 21.92 8.07
CA ALA A 151 -2.48 23.27 7.82
C ALA A 151 -2.33 23.69 6.36
N GLN A 152 -1.40 23.08 5.62
CA GLN A 152 -1.26 23.27 4.18
C GLN A 152 -2.41 22.56 3.44
N PRO A 153 -3.04 23.19 2.42
CA PRO A 153 -4.08 22.54 1.63
C PRO A 153 -3.62 21.18 1.14
N ALA A 154 -4.45 20.14 1.25
CA ALA A 154 -4.16 18.80 0.71
C ALA A 154 -3.98 18.82 -0.83
N SER A 155 -4.52 19.84 -1.49
CA SER A 155 -4.39 20.04 -2.93
C SER A 155 -3.06 20.67 -3.34
N CYS A 156 -2.69 20.47 -4.60
CA CYS A 156 -1.51 21.04 -5.25
C CYS A 156 -1.93 21.95 -6.42
N GLU A 157 -2.98 22.76 -6.21
CA GLU A 157 -3.53 23.66 -7.24
C GLU A 157 -2.86 25.04 -7.28
#